data_AF-A0A8J9SGT9-F1
#
_entry.id   AF-A0A8J9SGT9-F1
#
_cell.length_a   1.000
_cell.length_b   1.000
_cell.length_c   1.000
_cell.angle_alpha   90.00
_cell.angle_beta   90.00
_cell.angle_gamma   90.00
#
_symmetry.space_group_name_H-M   'P 1'
#
loop_
_entity.id
_entity.type
_entity.pdbx_description
1 polymer ?
#
loop_
_entity_poly.entity_id
_entity_poly.type
_entity_poly.pdbx_seq_one_letter_code
_entity_poly.pdbx_strand_id
1 'polypeptide(L)'
;ANYLFLGDYVDRGKQSLEVVCLLFAYKIKYPENFFLLRGNHECAGINRIYGFYDECRRRFSVKMWKQFCNTFNCLPCTAVIDDKIICMHGGLSPELSQMEQIANIARPCDVPDTGLLCDILWADPDPSIT
;
A
#
# COMPACT_ATOMS: atom_id res chain seq x y z
N ALA A 1 -10.57 -5.48 19.04
CA ALA A 1 -10.55 -6.13 17.71
C ALA A 1 -9.31 -5.65 16.98
N ASN A 2 -8.68 -6.53 16.19
CA ASN A 2 -7.51 -6.19 15.37
C ASN A 2 -7.95 -5.99 13.91
N TYR A 3 -7.36 -5.04 13.22
CA TYR A 3 -7.62 -4.74 11.82
C TYR A 3 -6.34 -4.78 11.01
N LEU A 4 -6.39 -5.44 9.86
CA LEU A 4 -5.36 -5.42 8.83
C LEU A 4 -6.01 -4.98 7.52
N PHE A 5 -5.56 -3.87 6.97
CA PHE A 5 -5.96 -3.41 5.64
C PHE A 5 -4.89 -3.74 4.61
N LEU A 6 -5.31 -4.10 3.40
CA LEU A 6 -4.44 -4.59 2.33
C LEU A 6 -4.10 -3.53 1.28
N GLY A 7 -4.19 -2.23 1.60
CA GLY A 7 -3.90 -1.14 0.66
C GLY A 7 -5.12 -0.56 -0.06
N ASP A 8 -4.86 0.28 -1.06
CA ASP A 8 -5.83 0.97 -1.92
C ASP A 8 -6.78 1.89 -1.16
N TYR A 9 -6.19 2.83 -0.44
CA TYR A 9 -6.89 3.84 0.34
C TYR A 9 -7.26 5.07 -0.48
N VAL A 10 -6.55 5.30 -1.59
CA VAL A 10 -6.65 6.51 -2.40
C VAL A 10 -7.03 6.22 -3.86
N ASP A 11 -7.35 7.29 -4.59
CA ASP A 11 -7.86 7.30 -5.97
C ASP A 11 -9.29 6.76 -6.13
N ARG A 12 -9.84 6.96 -7.34
CA ARG A 12 -11.18 6.54 -7.83
C ARG A 12 -12.38 7.15 -7.09
N GLY A 13 -12.32 7.27 -5.77
CA GLY A 13 -13.28 7.93 -4.91
C GLY A 13 -13.07 9.45 -4.82
N LYS A 14 -14.01 10.15 -4.15
CA LYS A 14 -13.96 11.61 -3.97
C LYS A 14 -13.48 12.02 -2.57
N GLN A 15 -13.22 11.05 -1.69
CA GLN A 15 -12.92 11.26 -0.27
C GLN A 15 -11.64 10.51 0.14
N SER A 16 -10.66 10.39 -0.76
CA SER A 16 -9.42 9.67 -0.46
C SER A 16 -8.63 10.36 0.65
N LEU A 17 -8.67 11.69 0.72
CA LEU A 17 -8.05 12.45 1.83
C LEU A 17 -8.67 12.10 3.18
N GLU A 18 -9.99 12.06 3.27
CA GLU A 18 -10.70 11.70 4.51
C GLU A 18 -10.37 10.27 4.94
N VAL A 19 -10.41 9.33 3.98
CA VAL A 19 -10.11 7.91 4.23
C VAL A 19 -8.70 7.76 4.77
N VAL A 20 -7.68 8.25 4.06
CA VAL A 20 -6.29 8.07 4.48
C VAL A 20 -5.99 8.80 5.80
N CYS A 21 -6.55 10.00 6.02
CA CYS A 21 -6.37 10.72 7.29
C CYS A 21 -6.98 9.93 8.47
N LEU A 22 -8.18 9.36 8.29
CA LEU A 22 -8.84 8.57 9.31
C LEU A 22 -8.05 7.29 9.62
N LEU A 23 -7.57 6.58 8.60
CA LEU A 23 -6.77 5.38 8.76
C LEU A 23 -5.45 5.67 9.48
N PHE A 24 -4.76 6.76 9.13
CA PHE A 24 -3.55 7.19 9.84
C PHE A 24 -3.83 7.61 11.28
N ALA A 25 -4.93 8.32 11.55
CA ALA A 25 -5.32 8.65 12.91
C ALA A 25 -5.57 7.38 13.74
N TYR A 26 -6.23 6.36 13.17
CA TYR A 26 -6.39 5.08 13.83
C TYR A 26 -5.09 4.32 14.01
N LYS A 27 -4.16 4.36 13.04
CA LYS A 27 -2.83 3.77 13.19
C LYS A 27 -2.06 4.41 14.34
N ILE A 28 -2.14 5.74 14.50
CA ILE A 28 -1.49 6.46 15.60
C ILE A 28 -2.15 6.12 16.94
N LYS A 29 -3.49 6.06 16.98
CA LYS A 29 -4.24 5.78 18.21
C LYS A 29 -4.13 4.34 18.68
N TYR A 30 -4.04 3.39 17.74
CA TYR A 30 -4.05 1.95 17.99
C TYR A 30 -2.89 1.24 17.26
N PRO A 31 -1.63 1.59 17.59
CA PRO A 31 -0.46 1.12 16.84
C PRO A 31 -0.30 -0.41 16.82
N GLU A 32 -0.75 -1.08 17.89
CA GLU A 32 -0.65 -2.55 18.07
C GLU A 32 -1.88 -3.33 17.57
N ASN A 33 -2.92 -2.63 17.09
CA ASN A 33 -4.18 -3.28 16.70
C ASN A 33 -4.69 -2.86 15.32
N PHE A 34 -4.14 -1.80 14.74
CA PHE A 34 -4.54 -1.26 13.44
C PHE A 34 -3.33 -1.28 12.50
N PHE A 35 -3.39 -2.11 11.46
CA PHE A 35 -2.30 -2.35 10.54
C PHE A 35 -2.71 -1.96 9.12
N LEU A 36 -1.81 -1.27 8.42
CA LEU A 36 -2.03 -0.77 7.06
C LEU A 36 -0.90 -1.31 6.19
N LEU A 37 -1.24 -2.10 5.18
CA LEU A 37 -0.31 -2.46 4.12
C LEU A 37 -0.38 -1.44 2.98
N ARG A 38 0.63 -1.45 2.13
CA ARG A 38 0.69 -0.66 0.91
C ARG A 38 -0.07 -1.36 -0.21
N GLY A 39 -0.93 -0.63 -0.93
CA GLY A 39 -1.50 -1.06 -2.21
C GLY A 39 -0.76 -0.43 -3.40
N ASN A 40 -1.14 -0.81 -4.62
CA ASN A 40 -0.55 -0.21 -5.82
C ASN A 40 -0.97 1.26 -6.01
N HIS A 41 -2.15 1.65 -5.51
CA HIS A 41 -2.59 3.05 -5.51
C HIS A 41 -1.82 3.93 -4.51
N GLU A 42 -1.10 3.36 -3.54
CA GLU A 42 -0.14 4.08 -2.69
C GLU A 42 1.25 4.27 -3.37
N CYS A 43 1.29 4.26 -4.70
CA CYS A 43 2.45 4.64 -5.52
C CYS A 43 2.27 6.03 -6.13
N ALA A 44 3.31 6.88 -6.07
CA ALA A 44 3.27 8.24 -6.59
C ALA A 44 2.95 8.31 -8.10
N GLY A 45 3.37 7.32 -8.89
CA GLY A 45 3.04 7.24 -10.31
C GLY A 45 1.54 7.04 -10.55
N ILE A 46 0.95 6.12 -9.81
CA ILE A 46 -0.47 5.72 -9.93
C ILE A 46 -1.38 6.82 -9.42
N ASN A 47 -1.16 7.29 -8.19
CA ASN A 47 -2.03 8.29 -7.57
C ASN A 47 -1.91 9.70 -8.16
N ARG A 48 -0.92 9.91 -9.02
CA ARG A 48 -0.84 11.10 -9.86
C ARG A 48 -1.83 11.08 -11.02
N ILE A 49 -2.18 9.90 -11.52
CA ILE A 49 -3.01 9.72 -12.71
C ILE A 49 -4.49 9.50 -12.32
N TYR A 50 -4.75 8.83 -11.18
CA TYR A 50 -6.08 8.30 -10.87
C TYR A 50 -6.90 9.10 -9.84
N GLY A 51 -6.41 10.27 -9.42
CA GLY A 51 -7.23 11.32 -8.81
C GLY A 51 -6.69 11.92 -7.52
N PHE A 52 -5.91 11.19 -6.73
CA PHE A 52 -5.48 11.66 -5.41
C PHE A 52 -4.58 12.89 -5.47
N TYR A 53 -3.67 12.96 -6.46
CA TYR A 53 -2.86 14.15 -6.70
C TYR A 53 -3.74 15.38 -6.97
N ASP A 54 -4.74 15.24 -7.84
CA ASP A 54 -5.65 16.34 -8.16
C ASP A 54 -6.50 16.73 -6.96
N GLU A 55 -6.93 15.76 -6.16
CA GLU A 55 -7.66 16.00 -4.91
C GLU A 55 -6.81 16.83 -3.92
N CYS A 56 -5.58 16.40 -3.66
CA CYS A 56 -4.62 17.10 -2.79
C CYS A 56 -4.30 18.50 -3.33
N ARG A 57 -4.03 18.62 -4.64
CA ARG A 57 -3.70 19.89 -5.27
C ARG A 57 -4.86 20.89 -5.18
N ARG A 58 -6.09 20.44 -5.42
CA ARG A 58 -7.29 21.30 -5.45
C ARG A 58 -7.70 21.75 -4.05
N ARG A 59 -7.62 20.86 -3.05
CA ARG A 59 -8.10 21.13 -1.68
C ARG A 59 -7.02 21.70 -0.77
N PHE A 60 -5.76 21.42 -1.07
CA PHE A 60 -4.61 21.80 -0.25
C PHE A 60 -3.43 22.27 -1.12
N SER A 61 -2.41 21.43 -1.31
CA SER A 61 -1.22 21.77 -2.09
C SER A 61 -0.52 20.54 -2.65
N VAL A 62 0.31 20.74 -3.67
CA VAL A 62 1.22 19.71 -4.18
C VAL A 62 2.20 19.24 -3.10
N LYS A 63 2.58 20.12 -2.16
CA LYS A 63 3.42 19.74 -1.01
C LYS A 63 2.73 18.71 -0.13
N MET A 64 1.42 18.83 0.08
CA MET A 64 0.63 17.86 0.85
C MET A 64 0.66 16.48 0.19
N TRP A 65 0.42 16.42 -1.13
CA TRP A 65 0.52 15.17 -1.89
C TRP A 65 1.90 14.49 -1.72
N LYS A 66 2.99 15.26 -1.80
CA LYS A 66 4.35 14.73 -1.58
C LYS A 66 4.53 14.15 -0.18
N GLN A 67 3.93 14.74 0.85
CA GLN A 67 3.98 14.20 2.21
C GLN A 67 3.23 12.86 2.32
N PHE A 68 2.08 12.72 1.66
CA PHE A 68 1.40 11.44 1.56
C PHE A 68 2.26 10.38 0.84
N CYS A 69 2.84 10.71 -0.32
CA CYS A 69 3.73 9.77 -1.02
C CYS A 69 4.92 9.34 -0.15
N ASN A 70 5.57 10.27 0.56
CA ASN A 70 6.64 9.93 1.49
C ASN A 70 6.17 8.98 2.61
N THR A 71 4.94 9.18 3.10
CA THR A 71 4.33 8.32 4.12
C THR A 71 4.02 6.93 3.57
N PHE A 72 3.47 6.87 2.35
CA PHE A 72 3.19 5.62 1.65
C PHE A 72 4.44 4.79 1.38
N ASN A 73 5.57 5.44 1.09
CA ASN A 73 6.85 4.76 0.92
C ASN A 73 7.31 4.02 2.18
N CYS A 74 6.80 4.38 3.37
CA CYS A 74 7.11 3.70 4.64
C CYS A 74 6.18 2.51 4.94
N LEU A 75 5.07 2.35 4.22
CA LEU A 75 4.07 1.31 4.52
C LEU A 75 4.65 -0.10 4.27
N PRO A 76 4.40 -1.07 5.17
CA PRO A 76 4.72 -2.47 4.91
C PRO A 76 3.98 -3.00 3.69
N CYS A 77 4.59 -3.91 2.93
CA CYS A 77 3.97 -4.48 1.72
C CYS A 77 3.26 -5.81 2.00
N THR A 78 3.64 -6.49 3.09
CA THR A 78 3.03 -7.76 3.51
C THR A 78 2.86 -7.84 5.02
N ALA A 79 2.01 -8.76 5.46
CA ALA A 79 1.89 -9.19 6.85
C ALA A 79 1.77 -10.72 6.92
N VAL A 80 2.09 -11.29 8.08
CA VAL A 80 1.84 -12.70 8.39
C VAL A 80 0.92 -12.79 9.59
N ILE A 81 -0.18 -13.53 9.46
CA ILE A 81 -1.14 -13.78 10.53
C ILE A 81 -0.93 -15.19 11.07
N ASP A 82 -0.71 -15.28 12.39
CA ASP A 82 -0.60 -16.54 13.15
C ASP A 82 0.43 -17.52 12.54
N ASP A 83 1.53 -16.99 11.99
CA ASP A 83 2.59 -17.73 11.28
C ASP A 83 2.08 -18.65 10.15
N LYS A 84 0.89 -18.36 9.61
CA LYS A 84 0.18 -19.25 8.67
C LYS A 84 -0.25 -18.55 7.39
N ILE A 85 -0.78 -17.34 7.51
CA ILE A 85 -1.41 -16.65 6.38
C ILE A 85 -0.58 -15.43 6.02
N ILE A 86 0.00 -15.44 4.83
CA ILE A 86 0.61 -14.25 4.24
C ILE A 86 -0.48 -13.37 3.63
N CYS A 87 -0.42 -12.08 3.92
CA CYS A 87 -1.32 -11.08 3.40
C CYS A 87 -0.52 -10.07 2.59
N MET A 88 -1.00 -9.74 1.40
CA MET A 88 -0.44 -8.72 0.50
C MET A 88 -1.57 -8.14 -0.34
N HIS A 89 -1.27 -7.07 -1.07
CA HIS A 89 -2.27 -6.39 -1.90
C HIS A 89 -2.58 -7.15 -3.19
N GLY A 90 -1.54 -7.44 -3.98
CA GLY A 90 -1.65 -8.18 -5.24
C GLY A 90 -1.47 -9.68 -5.00
N GLY A 91 -0.28 -10.19 -5.30
CA GLY A 91 -0.05 -11.63 -5.27
C GLY A 91 1.41 -12.05 -5.32
N LEU A 92 1.61 -13.33 -5.68
CA LEU A 92 2.93 -13.95 -5.67
C LEU A 92 3.83 -13.40 -6.79
N SER A 93 5.12 -13.38 -6.52
CA SER A 93 6.16 -13.10 -7.52
C SER A 93 6.85 -14.39 -7.95
N PRO A 94 7.20 -14.54 -9.24
CA PRO A 94 8.14 -15.59 -9.68
C PRO A 94 9.52 -15.50 -9.01
N GLU A 95 9.89 -14.31 -8.52
CA GLU A 95 11.14 -14.07 -7.79
C GLU A 95 11.04 -14.45 -6.31
N LEU A 96 9.83 -14.69 -5.79
CA LEU A 96 9.59 -15.02 -4.39
C LEU A 96 9.82 -16.53 -4.15
N SER A 97 11.01 -16.85 -3.65
CA SER A 97 11.40 -18.20 -3.23
C SER A 97 11.45 -18.35 -1.71
N GLN A 98 11.75 -17.28 -0.99
CA GLN A 98 11.91 -17.25 0.47
C GLN A 98 11.33 -15.97 1.07
N MET A 99 10.68 -16.09 2.22
CA MET A 99 10.08 -14.96 2.94
C MET A 99 11.09 -13.87 3.35
N GLU A 100 12.36 -14.25 3.56
CA GLU A 100 13.46 -13.32 3.87
C GLU A 100 13.64 -12.26 2.76
N GLN A 101 13.32 -12.59 1.51
CA GLN A 101 13.40 -11.64 0.39
C GLN A 101 12.44 -10.46 0.60
N ILE A 102 11.26 -10.71 1.17
CA ILE A 102 10.28 -9.68 1.50
C ILE A 102 10.75 -8.87 2.72
N ALA A 103 11.28 -9.56 3.74
CA ALA A 103 11.80 -8.92 4.95
C ALA A 103 12.95 -7.94 4.64
N ASN A 104 13.75 -8.24 3.60
CA ASN A 104 14.88 -7.43 3.16
C ASN A 104 14.49 -6.25 2.24
N ILE A 105 13.21 -6.07 1.89
CA ILE A 105 12.78 -4.88 1.15
C ILE A 105 12.95 -3.65 2.04
N ALA A 106 13.96 -2.85 1.72
CA ALA A 106 14.25 -1.60 2.43
C ALA A 106 13.08 -0.62 2.29
N ARG A 107 12.72 0.03 3.40
CA ARG A 107 11.73 1.13 3.45
C ARG A 107 12.36 2.33 4.15
N PRO A 108 12.09 3.57 3.71
CA PRO A 108 11.16 3.94 2.65
C PRO A 108 11.69 3.63 1.24
N CYS A 109 10.80 3.24 0.33
CA CYS A 109 11.14 2.96 -1.07
C CYS A 109 10.02 3.36 -2.03
N ASP A 110 10.39 3.70 -3.26
CA ASP A 110 9.46 3.78 -4.38
C ASP A 110 9.22 2.37 -4.96
N VAL A 111 8.07 2.17 -5.60
CA VAL A 111 7.72 0.90 -6.25
C VAL A 111 8.34 0.88 -7.65
N PRO A 112 9.20 -0.10 -7.98
CA PRO A 112 9.75 -0.25 -9.33
C PRO A 112 8.69 -0.75 -10.31
N ASP A 113 8.96 -0.61 -11.62
CA ASP A 113 8.06 -1.11 -12.67
C ASP A 113 8.03 -2.64 -12.78
N THR A 114 9.05 -3.33 -12.25
CA THR A 114 9.20 -4.81 -12.32
C THR A 114 9.84 -5.37 -11.04
N GLY A 115 9.72 -6.68 -10.86
CA GLY A 115 10.39 -7.45 -9.81
C GLY A 115 9.54 -7.63 -8.55
N LEU A 116 10.10 -8.28 -7.53
CA LEU A 116 9.38 -8.72 -6.33
C LEU A 116 8.40 -7.70 -5.73
N LEU A 117 8.82 -6.45 -5.51
CA LEU A 117 7.96 -5.43 -4.90
C LEU A 117 6.81 -5.00 -5.84
N CYS A 118 7.04 -4.98 -7.15
CA CYS A 118 5.97 -4.71 -8.11
C CYS A 118 4.93 -5.84 -8.04
N ASP A 119 5.36 -7.09 -8.15
CA ASP A 119 4.46 -8.25 -8.18
C ASP A 119 3.61 -8.36 -6.91
N ILE A 120 4.18 -8.14 -5.72
CA ILE A 120 3.46 -8.13 -4.44
C ILE A 120 2.29 -7.13 -4.43
N LEU A 121 2.38 -6.07 -5.22
CA LEU A 121 1.36 -5.02 -5.32
C LEU A 121 0.47 -5.13 -6.57
N TRP A 122 0.79 -6.00 -7.54
CA TRP A 122 0.12 -6.00 -8.84
C TRP A 122 -0.29 -7.36 -9.38
N ALA A 123 0.27 -8.46 -8.86
CA ALA A 123 0.00 -9.78 -9.40
C ALA A 123 -1.44 -10.23 -9.10
N ASP A 124 -2.08 -10.82 -10.11
CA ASP A 124 -3.41 -11.43 -10.02
C ASP A 124 -3.32 -12.95 -10.19
N PRO A 125 -4.24 -13.73 -9.58
CA PRO A 125 -4.35 -15.16 -9.85
C PRO A 125 -4.82 -15.42 -11.29
N ASP A 126 -4.36 -16.53 -11.89
CA ASP A 126 -4.85 -16.95 -13.20
C ASP A 126 -6.34 -17.35 -13.11
N PRO A 127 -7.24 -16.68 -13.85
CA PRO A 127 -8.68 -16.97 -13.78
C PRO A 127 -9.04 -18.37 -14.29
N SER A 128 -8.12 -19.06 -14.98
CA SER A 128 -8.32 -20.42 -15.48
C SER A 128 -7.95 -21.52 -14.48
N ILE A 129 -7.29 -21.17 -13.37
CA ILE A 129 -6.86 -22.12 -12.33
C ILE A 129 -7.72 -21.89 -11.07
N THR A 130 -8.58 -22.85 -10.74
CA THR A 130 -9.45 -22.86 -9.55
C THR A 130 -9.10 -23.96 -8.57
#